data_AF-F2QSA6-F1
#
_entry.id   AF-F2QSA6-F1
#
_cell.length_a   1.000
_cell.length_b   1.000
_cell.length_c   1.000
_cell.angle_alpha   90.00
_cell.angle_beta   90.00
_cell.angle_gamma   90.00
#
_symmetry.space_group_name_H-M   'P 1'
#
loop_
_entity.id
_entity.type
_entity.pdbx_description
1 polymer ?
#
loop_
_entity_poly.entity_id
_entity_poly.type
_entity_poly.pdbx_seq_one_letter_code
_entity_poly.pdbx_strand_id
1 'polypeptide(L)'
;MARQNFIGLVVSQGKMDKTVKVRVEQMAYNTKIHKSLFKRKNYLVHDEGNICKEGDIVRIEATRPLSSRKHFAVAEIKKNKGQQFAKYEEEATLKIQKEEREKTNSFLQRREDKINQKSSIVQDLKDIEKLCHGSSELTAEEVTRITQLKEKYGVTTWPPNKPIVDLDIRYLAQKITDLRVKISRDDKLVELFDGTKANEEKVNRILAKLNKDPTSKRSIKKNLVRKFLSDSSIEDKAEVGL
;
A
#
# COMPACT_ATOMS: atom_id res chain seq x y z
N MET A 1 -23.35 -32.25 38.28
CA MET A 1 -23.29 -30.87 38.81
C MET A 1 -22.71 -29.94 37.75
N ALA A 2 -23.19 -28.71 37.67
CA ALA A 2 -22.64 -27.70 36.76
C ALA A 2 -21.22 -27.29 37.22
N ARG A 3 -20.30 -27.10 36.28
CA ARG A 3 -18.93 -26.62 36.54
C ARG A 3 -18.91 -25.09 36.59
N GLN A 4 -18.13 -24.51 37.50
CA GLN A 4 -17.88 -23.07 37.52
C GLN A 4 -17.03 -22.68 36.31
N ASN A 5 -17.49 -21.72 35.53
CA ASN A 5 -16.80 -21.25 34.32
C ASN A 5 -16.42 -19.78 34.45
N PHE A 6 -15.26 -19.43 33.90
CA PHE A 6 -14.84 -18.04 33.73
C PHE A 6 -14.34 -17.78 32.32
N ILE A 7 -14.43 -16.53 31.89
CA ILE A 7 -13.79 -16.06 30.66
C ILE A 7 -12.61 -15.19 31.08
N GLY A 8 -11.44 -15.45 30.50
CA GLY A 8 -10.23 -14.72 30.86
C GLY A 8 -9.26 -14.61 29.69
N LEU A 9 -8.25 -13.77 29.89
CA LEU A 9 -7.17 -13.55 28.93
C LEU A 9 -5.91 -14.27 29.42
N VAL A 10 -5.23 -14.96 28.52
CA VAL A 10 -3.96 -15.63 28.78
C VAL A 10 -2.85 -14.58 28.89
N VAL A 11 -2.27 -14.44 30.08
CA VAL A 11 -1.23 -13.43 30.37
C VAL A 11 0.16 -13.98 30.17
N SER A 12 0.41 -15.22 30.56
CA SER A 12 1.73 -15.84 30.37
C SER A 12 1.61 -17.31 30.01
N GLN A 13 2.37 -17.72 29.00
CA GLN A 13 2.49 -19.10 28.54
C GLN A 13 3.97 -19.45 28.31
N GLY A 14 4.32 -20.74 28.34
CA GLY A 14 5.71 -21.22 28.14
C GLY A 14 6.62 -21.13 29.37
N LYS A 15 6.17 -20.49 30.47
CA LYS A 15 6.93 -20.44 31.73
C LYS A 15 6.80 -21.68 32.61
N MET A 16 5.72 -22.45 32.45
CA MET A 16 5.44 -23.68 33.18
C MET A 16 4.88 -24.71 32.21
N ASP A 17 5.22 -25.98 32.39
CA ASP A 17 4.70 -27.03 31.52
C ASP A 17 3.21 -27.30 31.79
N LYS A 18 2.46 -27.50 30.70
CA LYS A 18 1.02 -27.78 30.67
C LYS A 18 0.17 -26.84 31.52
N THR A 19 0.66 -25.61 31.74
CA THR A 19 0.07 -24.66 32.69
C THR A 19 0.19 -23.24 32.17
N VAL A 20 -0.95 -22.56 32.16
CA VAL A 20 -1.08 -21.20 31.63
C VAL A 20 -1.62 -20.28 32.72
N LYS A 21 -1.14 -19.04 32.77
CA LYS A 21 -1.66 -18.03 33.69
C LYS A 21 -2.76 -17.24 33.00
N VAL A 22 -4.00 -17.38 33.46
CA VAL A 22 -5.17 -16.71 32.90
C VAL A 22 -5.66 -15.63 33.86
N ARG A 23 -5.84 -14.41 33.36
CA ARG A 23 -6.45 -13.30 34.10
C ARG A 23 -7.94 -13.29 33.84
N VAL A 24 -8.71 -13.45 34.91
CA VAL A 24 -10.17 -13.32 34.90
C VAL A 24 -10.54 -11.97 35.48
N GLU A 25 -11.51 -11.32 34.85
CA GLU A 25 -12.12 -10.09 35.34
C GLU A 25 -13.54 -10.37 35.79
N GLN A 26 -13.90 -9.97 37.01
CA GLN A 26 -15.25 -10.09 37.54
C GLN A 26 -15.74 -8.72 38.00
N MET A 27 -17.00 -8.38 37.73
CA MET A 27 -17.61 -7.17 38.26
C MET A 27 -17.93 -7.36 39.74
N ALA A 28 -17.46 -6.45 40.59
CA ALA A 28 -17.78 -6.39 42.00
C ALA A 28 -18.21 -4.96 42.36
N TYR A 29 -19.30 -4.83 43.09
CA TYR A 29 -19.74 -3.53 43.60
C TYR A 29 -18.90 -3.15 44.82
N ASN A 30 -18.28 -1.96 44.79
CA ASN A 30 -17.59 -1.43 45.95
C ASN A 30 -18.52 -0.51 46.73
N THR A 31 -18.96 -0.96 47.92
CA THR A 31 -19.90 -0.22 48.78
C THR A 31 -19.37 1.14 49.21
N LYS A 32 -18.06 1.30 49.44
CA LYS A 32 -17.48 2.58 49.89
C LYS A 32 -17.51 3.65 48.79
N ILE A 33 -17.31 3.24 47.54
CA ILE A 33 -17.22 4.13 46.37
C ILE A 33 -18.57 4.21 45.65
N HIS A 34 -19.51 3.34 46.02
CA HIS A 34 -20.80 3.16 45.36
C HIS A 34 -20.71 2.95 43.83
N LYS A 35 -19.64 2.27 43.38
CA LYS A 35 -19.36 2.02 41.97
C LYS A 35 -19.03 0.54 41.72
N SER A 36 -19.56 0.00 40.62
CA SER A 36 -19.16 -1.32 40.10
C SER A 36 -17.78 -1.24 39.45
N LEU A 37 -16.85 -2.06 39.93
CA LEU A 37 -15.47 -2.10 39.48
C LEU A 37 -15.10 -3.52 39.04
N PHE A 38 -14.15 -3.64 38.11
CA PHE A 38 -13.60 -4.94 37.71
C PHE A 38 -12.53 -5.39 38.71
N LYS A 39 -12.81 -6.48 39.42
CA LYS A 39 -11.82 -7.21 40.22
C LYS A 39 -11.11 -8.21 39.33
N ARG A 40 -9.78 -8.09 39.24
CA ARG A 40 -8.94 -8.98 38.44
C ARG A 40 -8.30 -10.03 39.32
N LYS A 41 -8.33 -11.30 38.91
CA LYS A 41 -7.63 -12.40 39.58
C LYS A 41 -6.95 -13.28 38.55
N ASN A 42 -5.70 -13.63 38.82
CA ASN A 42 -4.93 -14.53 37.98
C ASN A 42 -5.08 -15.97 38.51
N TYR A 43 -5.39 -16.90 37.62
CA TYR A 43 -5.50 -18.32 37.91
C TYR A 43 -4.41 -19.08 37.19
N LEU A 44 -3.90 -20.14 37.83
CA LEU A 44 -3.11 -21.16 37.15
C LEU A 44 -4.08 -22.18 36.58
N VAL A 45 -4.04 -22.32 35.25
CA VAL A 45 -4.99 -23.11 34.49
C VAL A 45 -4.24 -24.21 33.76
N HIS A 46 -4.79 -25.42 33.76
CA HIS A 46 -4.22 -26.53 33.03
C HIS A 46 -4.53 -26.41 31.54
N ASP A 47 -3.50 -26.58 30.73
CA ASP A 47 -3.60 -26.72 29.28
C ASP A 47 -2.80 -27.98 28.92
N GLU A 48 -3.48 -29.09 28.61
CA GLU A 48 -2.81 -30.37 28.32
C GLU A 48 -2.06 -30.34 26.99
N GLY A 49 -2.62 -29.64 26.00
CA GLY A 49 -2.06 -29.57 24.66
C GLY A 49 -1.11 -28.39 24.44
N ASN A 50 -0.86 -27.55 25.46
CA ASN A 50 -0.09 -26.31 25.34
C ASN A 50 -0.55 -25.44 24.15
N ILE A 51 -1.86 -25.43 23.88
CA ILE A 51 -2.47 -24.83 22.68
C ILE A 51 -2.55 -23.32 22.83
N CYS A 52 -2.79 -22.82 24.04
CA CYS A 52 -2.97 -21.41 24.28
C CYS A 52 -1.65 -20.64 24.11
N LYS A 53 -1.70 -19.42 23.60
CA LYS A 53 -0.57 -18.48 23.63
C LYS A 53 -0.95 -17.19 24.37
N GLU A 54 0.04 -16.38 24.67
CA GLU A 54 -0.15 -15.08 25.32
C GLU A 54 -1.05 -14.17 24.47
N GLY A 55 -2.10 -13.62 25.08
CA GLY A 55 -3.08 -12.77 24.40
C GLY A 55 -4.36 -13.47 23.94
N ASP A 56 -4.46 -14.80 24.06
CA ASP A 56 -5.70 -15.53 23.76
C ASP A 56 -6.79 -15.28 24.81
N ILE A 57 -8.04 -15.29 24.36
CA ILE A 57 -9.22 -15.24 25.25
C ILE A 57 -9.78 -16.64 25.35
N VAL A 58 -9.84 -17.16 26.57
CA VAL A 58 -10.18 -18.55 26.87
C VAL A 58 -11.34 -18.62 27.86
N ARG A 59 -12.17 -19.65 27.70
CA ARG A 59 -13.11 -20.10 28.72
C ARG A 59 -12.42 -21.16 29.56
N ILE A 60 -12.36 -20.95 30.86
CA ILE A 60 -11.79 -21.87 31.82
C ILE A 60 -12.90 -22.49 32.65
N GLU A 61 -12.79 -23.77 32.96
CA GLU A 61 -13.74 -24.51 33.79
C GLU A 61 -13.06 -25.04 35.06
N ALA A 62 -13.81 -25.12 36.15
CA ALA A 62 -13.34 -25.72 37.39
C ALA A 62 -13.18 -27.24 37.23
N THR A 63 -12.08 -27.76 37.76
CA THR A 63 -11.72 -29.19 37.72
C THR A 63 -11.34 -29.67 39.12
N ARG A 64 -11.05 -30.98 39.25
CA ARG A 64 -10.41 -31.50 40.46
C ARG A 64 -9.09 -30.74 40.72
N PRO A 65 -8.62 -30.62 41.97
CA PRO A 65 -7.29 -30.09 42.23
C PRO A 65 -6.25 -30.91 41.44
N LEU A 66 -5.60 -30.25 40.47
CA LEU A 66 -4.52 -30.83 39.67
C LEU A 66 -3.15 -30.55 40.28
N SER A 67 -3.06 -29.49 41.08
CA SER A 67 -1.89 -29.10 41.88
C SER A 67 -2.33 -28.20 43.03
N SER A 68 -1.41 -27.74 43.87
CA SER A 68 -1.67 -26.91 45.05
C SER A 68 -2.45 -25.62 44.75
N ARG A 69 -2.28 -25.05 43.55
CA ARG A 69 -2.92 -23.80 43.12
C ARG A 69 -3.65 -23.91 41.77
N LYS A 70 -3.73 -25.12 41.19
CA LYS A 70 -4.28 -25.38 39.86
C LYS A 70 -5.58 -26.17 39.99
N HIS A 71 -6.70 -25.46 39.90
CA HIS A 71 -8.06 -26.01 40.05
C HIS A 71 -8.96 -25.72 38.84
N PHE A 72 -8.37 -25.21 37.75
CA PHE A 72 -9.08 -24.86 36.53
C PHE A 72 -8.36 -25.49 35.32
N ALA A 73 -9.11 -25.83 34.28
CA ALA A 73 -8.59 -26.25 32.99
C ALA A 73 -9.17 -25.36 31.87
N VAL A 74 -8.44 -25.26 30.75
CA VAL A 74 -8.94 -24.58 29.55
C VAL A 74 -10.00 -25.46 28.92
N ALA A 75 -11.22 -24.94 28.80
CA ALA A 75 -12.32 -25.64 28.15
C ALA A 75 -12.44 -25.27 26.66
N GLU A 76 -12.14 -24.02 26.32
CA GLU A 76 -12.36 -23.50 24.96
C GLU A 76 -11.55 -22.22 24.73
N ILE A 77 -10.98 -22.06 23.53
CA ILE A 77 -10.37 -20.81 23.07
C ILE A 77 -11.43 -20.01 22.33
N LYS A 78 -11.90 -18.91 22.91
CA LYS A 78 -12.94 -18.06 22.31
C LYS A 78 -12.39 -17.15 21.21
N LYS A 79 -11.20 -16.59 21.42
CA LYS A 79 -10.51 -15.74 20.43
C LYS A 79 -9.03 -16.06 20.45
N ASN A 80 -8.52 -16.45 19.30
CA ASN A 80 -7.14 -16.78 19.07
C ASN A 80 -6.40 -15.56 18.50
N LYS A 81 -5.62 -14.88 19.34
CA LYS A 81 -4.82 -13.71 18.96
C LYS A 81 -3.33 -13.98 19.14
N GLY A 82 -2.96 -14.69 20.20
CA GLY A 82 -1.57 -14.97 20.54
C GLY A 82 -0.88 -15.86 19.51
N GLN A 83 -1.58 -16.85 18.94
CA GLN A 83 -0.98 -17.72 17.92
C GLN A 83 -0.63 -16.96 16.64
N GLN A 84 -1.40 -15.93 16.30
CA GLN A 84 -1.17 -15.12 15.11
C GLN A 84 0.14 -14.34 15.21
N PHE A 85 0.49 -13.83 16.40
CA PHE A 85 1.72 -13.05 16.58
C PHE A 85 2.99 -13.84 16.28
N ALA A 86 3.08 -15.08 16.76
CA ALA A 86 4.23 -15.95 16.47
C ALA A 86 4.36 -16.23 14.96
N LYS A 87 3.23 -16.52 14.29
CA LYS A 87 3.22 -16.74 12.84
C LYS A 87 3.69 -15.50 12.07
N TYR A 88 3.22 -14.31 12.45
CA TYR A 88 3.62 -13.07 11.79
C TYR A 88 5.08 -12.72 12.01
N GLU A 89 5.65 -13.02 13.17
CA GLU A 89 7.08 -12.82 13.43
C GLU A 89 7.94 -13.71 12.52
N GLU A 90 7.61 -15.00 12.41
CA GLU A 90 8.29 -15.93 11.50
C GLU A 90 8.17 -15.47 10.03
N GLU A 91 6.96 -15.12 9.57
CA GLU A 91 6.74 -14.64 8.21
C GLU A 91 7.49 -13.32 7.92
N ALA A 92 7.53 -12.41 8.88
CA ALA A 92 8.23 -11.13 8.74
C ALA A 92 9.75 -11.33 8.63
N THR A 93 10.34 -12.17 9.47
CA THR A 93 11.79 -12.44 9.43
C THR A 93 12.22 -13.05 8.09
N LEU A 94 11.47 -14.03 7.58
CA LEU A 94 11.72 -14.64 6.27
C LEU A 94 11.60 -13.61 5.14
N LYS A 95 10.59 -12.74 5.20
CA LYS A 95 10.38 -11.69 4.20
C LYS A 95 11.52 -10.68 4.19
N ILE A 96 11.94 -10.21 5.36
CA ILE A 96 13.05 -9.25 5.51
C ILE A 96 14.33 -9.85 4.94
N GLN A 97 14.67 -11.09 5.31
CA GLN A 97 15.86 -11.77 4.80
C GLN A 97 15.86 -11.90 3.27
N LYS A 98 14.71 -12.22 2.67
CA LYS A 98 14.57 -12.29 1.22
C LYS A 98 14.76 -10.92 0.56
N GLU A 99 14.11 -9.89 1.08
CA GLU A 99 14.22 -8.52 0.57
C GLU A 99 15.65 -7.98 0.67
N GLU A 100 16.34 -8.24 1.79
CA GLU A 100 17.74 -7.86 1.98
C GLU A 100 18.65 -8.56 0.96
N ARG A 101 18.47 -9.86 0.73
CA ARG A 101 19.22 -10.61 -0.28
C ARG A 101 18.99 -10.06 -1.70
N GLU A 102 17.75 -9.73 -2.05
CA GLU A 102 17.42 -9.12 -3.34
C GLU A 102 18.09 -7.75 -3.50
N LYS A 103 18.09 -6.92 -2.45
CA LYS A 103 18.79 -5.63 -2.45
C LYS A 103 20.29 -5.80 -2.61
N THR A 104 20.92 -6.73 -1.87
CA THR A 104 22.37 -6.98 -2.00
C THR A 104 22.73 -7.44 -3.40
N ASN A 105 21.94 -8.35 -3.98
CA ASN A 105 22.17 -8.86 -5.33
C ASN A 105 22.02 -7.74 -6.37
N SER A 106 20.97 -6.92 -6.26
CA SER A 106 20.76 -5.77 -7.15
C SER A 106 21.90 -4.74 -7.05
N PHE A 107 22.48 -4.56 -5.86
CA PHE A 107 23.61 -3.67 -5.64
C PHE A 107 24.89 -4.21 -6.28
N LEU A 108 25.17 -5.51 -6.12
CA LEU A 108 26.32 -6.17 -6.75
C LEU A 108 26.21 -6.10 -8.27
N GLN A 109 25.03 -6.39 -8.84
CA GLN A 109 24.78 -6.29 -10.27
C GLN A 109 25.02 -4.86 -10.79
N ARG A 110 24.42 -3.85 -10.15
CA ARG A 110 24.66 -2.44 -10.52
C ARG A 110 26.13 -2.05 -10.43
N ARG A 111 26.87 -2.59 -9.45
CA ARG A 111 28.30 -2.36 -9.30
C ARG A 111 29.09 -3.01 -10.44
N GLU A 112 28.78 -4.23 -10.80
CA GLU A 112 29.37 -4.95 -11.95
C GLU A 112 29.09 -4.21 -13.26
N ASP A 113 27.84 -3.81 -13.50
CA ASP A 113 27.44 -3.04 -14.67
C ASP A 113 28.24 -1.72 -14.76
N LYS A 114 28.43 -1.03 -13.63
CA LYS A 114 29.24 0.19 -13.57
C LYS A 114 30.73 -0.06 -13.85
N ILE A 115 31.28 -1.19 -13.41
CA ILE A 115 32.65 -1.59 -13.71
C ILE A 115 32.80 -1.94 -15.21
N ASN A 116 31.77 -2.54 -15.80
CA ASN A 116 31.73 -2.96 -17.20
C ASN A 116 31.47 -1.79 -18.16
N GLN A 117 30.69 -0.78 -17.76
CA GLN A 117 30.45 0.46 -18.49
C GLN A 117 31.69 1.37 -18.45
N LYS A 118 32.71 1.02 -19.24
CA LYS A 118 33.96 1.79 -19.38
C LYS A 118 33.88 2.92 -20.42
N SER A 119 32.89 2.92 -21.32
CA SER A 119 32.70 3.99 -22.31
C SER A 119 31.70 5.04 -21.83
N SER A 120 31.99 6.32 -22.11
CA SER A 120 31.06 7.42 -21.87
C SER A 120 30.05 7.51 -23.01
N ILE A 121 28.77 7.70 -22.70
CA ILE A 121 27.71 7.96 -23.71
C ILE A 121 28.11 9.11 -24.64
N VAL A 122 28.81 10.12 -24.12
CA VAL A 122 29.29 11.26 -24.92
C VAL A 122 30.34 10.82 -25.95
N GLN A 123 31.20 9.87 -25.62
CA GLN A 123 32.18 9.32 -26.56
C GLN A 123 31.48 8.50 -27.63
N ASP A 124 30.52 7.65 -27.25
CA ASP A 124 29.72 6.86 -28.19
C ASP A 124 28.99 7.78 -29.20
N LEU A 125 28.43 8.90 -28.76
CA LEU A 125 27.77 9.88 -29.63
C LEU A 125 28.74 10.60 -30.57
N LYS A 126 29.93 10.95 -30.09
CA LYS A 126 30.99 11.53 -30.94
C LYS A 126 31.44 10.55 -32.02
N ASP A 127 31.50 9.26 -31.71
CA ASP A 127 31.88 8.23 -32.68
C ASP A 127 30.79 8.04 -33.75
N ILE A 128 29.50 8.13 -33.38
CA ILE A 128 28.39 8.16 -34.35
C ILE A 128 28.45 9.41 -35.25
N GLU A 129 28.75 10.58 -34.67
CA GLU A 129 28.86 11.86 -35.37
C GLU A 129 29.98 11.87 -36.42
N LYS A 130 31.17 11.32 -36.08
CA LYS A 130 32.31 11.21 -37.01
C LYS A 130 31.95 10.51 -38.33
N LEU A 131 31.12 9.46 -38.26
CA LEU A 131 30.71 8.69 -39.43
C LEU A 131 29.72 9.46 -40.32
N CYS A 132 28.94 10.37 -39.75
CA CYS A 132 27.95 11.12 -40.52
C CYS A 132 28.55 12.35 -41.24
N HIS A 133 29.66 12.90 -40.74
CA HIS A 133 30.35 14.05 -41.35
C HIS A 133 31.44 13.69 -42.37
N GLY A 134 31.67 12.39 -42.64
CA GLY A 134 32.43 11.93 -43.82
C GLY A 134 33.93 12.24 -43.81
N SER A 135 34.55 12.43 -42.64
CA SER A 135 35.93 12.91 -42.54
C SER A 135 36.88 11.91 -41.84
N SER A 136 36.96 10.66 -42.30
CA SER A 136 38.09 9.73 -42.01
C SER A 136 37.93 8.42 -42.80
N GLU A 137 39.04 7.82 -43.26
CA GLU A 137 39.07 6.41 -43.68
C GLU A 137 38.89 5.54 -42.42
N LEU A 138 37.63 5.23 -42.06
CA LEU A 138 37.33 4.40 -40.89
C LEU A 138 37.62 2.93 -41.18
N THR A 139 38.21 2.26 -40.20
CA THR A 139 38.47 0.82 -40.25
C THR A 139 37.16 0.03 -40.21
N ALA A 140 37.16 -1.19 -40.77
CA ALA A 140 35.96 -2.04 -40.77
C ALA A 140 35.42 -2.34 -39.36
N GLU A 141 36.31 -2.38 -38.36
CA GLU A 141 35.97 -2.57 -36.94
C GLU A 141 35.26 -1.35 -36.32
N GLU A 142 35.60 -0.14 -36.74
CA GLU A 142 34.92 1.08 -36.28
C GLU A 142 33.51 1.17 -36.86
N VAL A 143 33.32 0.74 -38.11
CA VAL A 143 32.00 0.70 -38.75
C VAL A 143 31.07 -0.31 -38.07
N THR A 144 31.57 -1.51 -37.71
CA THR A 144 30.77 -2.51 -36.97
C THR A 144 30.46 -2.05 -35.55
N ARG A 145 31.40 -1.38 -34.87
CA ARG A 145 31.14 -0.77 -33.56
C ARG A 145 30.08 0.32 -33.64
N ILE A 146 30.16 1.22 -34.62
CA ILE A 146 29.22 2.34 -34.78
C ILE A 146 27.82 1.84 -35.17
N THR A 147 27.71 0.77 -35.98
CA THR A 147 26.41 0.14 -36.29
C THR A 147 25.76 -0.46 -35.04
N GLN A 148 26.52 -1.15 -34.19
CA GLN A 148 26.05 -1.61 -32.88
C GLN A 148 25.62 -0.46 -31.97
N LEU A 149 26.33 0.67 -31.99
CA LEU A 149 25.93 1.87 -31.24
C LEU A 149 24.64 2.50 -31.80
N LYS A 150 24.47 2.56 -33.12
CA LYS A 150 23.23 3.04 -33.76
C LYS A 150 22.03 2.17 -33.37
N GLU A 151 22.20 0.85 -33.31
CA GLU A 151 21.16 -0.08 -32.84
C GLU A 151 20.88 0.11 -31.34
N LYS A 152 21.92 0.17 -30.50
CA LYS A 152 21.81 0.36 -29.04
C LYS A 152 21.04 1.63 -28.67
N TYR A 153 21.28 2.73 -29.40
CA TYR A 153 20.63 4.03 -29.15
C TYR A 153 19.43 4.30 -30.07
N GLY A 154 19.08 3.39 -30.99
CA GLY A 154 17.94 3.51 -31.89
C GLY A 154 18.01 4.68 -32.88
N VAL A 155 19.21 5.08 -33.32
CA VAL A 155 19.42 6.25 -34.19
C VAL A 155 19.38 5.84 -35.66
N THR A 156 18.34 6.27 -36.39
CA THR A 156 18.20 6.01 -37.84
C THR A 156 18.73 7.15 -38.71
N THR A 157 18.60 8.41 -38.25
CA THR A 157 19.03 9.61 -38.99
C THR A 157 19.83 10.55 -38.08
N TRP A 158 20.79 11.27 -38.66
CA TRP A 158 21.56 12.31 -37.96
C TRP A 158 21.37 13.66 -38.68
N PRO A 159 21.00 14.75 -37.97
CA PRO A 159 20.74 14.85 -36.53
C PRO A 159 19.46 14.09 -36.11
N PRO A 160 19.38 13.63 -34.84
CA PRO A 160 18.24 12.85 -34.36
C PRO A 160 16.99 13.73 -34.16
N ASN A 161 15.87 13.34 -34.76
CA ASN A 161 14.57 14.04 -34.57
C ASN A 161 13.95 13.79 -33.18
N LYS A 162 14.32 12.68 -32.54
CA LYS A 162 13.91 12.32 -31.18
C LYS A 162 15.11 12.42 -30.25
N PRO A 163 14.94 12.81 -28.98
CA PRO A 163 16.03 12.82 -28.03
C PRO A 163 16.59 11.40 -27.83
N ILE A 164 17.91 11.26 -27.91
CA ILE A 164 18.58 9.96 -27.72
C ILE A 164 18.59 9.55 -26.23
N VAL A 165 18.66 10.55 -25.33
CA VAL A 165 18.58 10.33 -23.89
C VAL A 165 17.22 10.81 -23.41
N ASP A 166 16.36 9.86 -23.07
CA ASP A 166 15.12 10.15 -22.35
C ASP A 166 15.45 10.43 -20.89
N LEU A 167 15.23 11.69 -20.49
CA LEU A 167 15.45 12.15 -19.13
C LEU A 167 14.18 11.97 -18.31
N ASP A 168 14.28 11.35 -17.13
CA ASP A 168 13.17 11.21 -16.18
C ASP A 168 12.51 12.55 -15.85
N ILE A 169 13.27 13.64 -15.87
CA ILE A 169 12.78 15.00 -15.63
C ILE A 169 11.71 15.40 -16.66
N ARG A 170 11.84 14.99 -17.93
CA ARG A 170 10.84 15.29 -18.96
C ARG A 170 9.55 14.53 -18.71
N TYR A 171 9.65 13.25 -18.36
CA TYR A 171 8.50 12.44 -17.96
C TYR A 171 7.82 13.04 -16.73
N LEU A 172 8.59 13.43 -15.71
CA LEU A 172 8.06 14.08 -14.51
C LEU A 172 7.42 15.44 -14.83
N ALA A 173 8.00 16.23 -15.73
CA ALA A 173 7.42 17.50 -16.17
C ALA A 173 6.06 17.30 -16.85
N GLN A 174 5.96 16.33 -17.76
CA GLN A 174 4.68 15.96 -18.39
C GLN A 174 3.67 15.47 -17.35
N LYS A 175 4.11 14.65 -16.39
CA LYS A 175 3.25 14.19 -15.30
C LYS A 175 2.75 15.35 -14.43
N ILE A 176 3.60 16.35 -14.17
CA ILE A 176 3.22 17.57 -13.43
C ILE A 176 2.22 18.39 -14.26
N THR A 177 2.42 18.54 -15.57
CA THR A 177 1.45 19.25 -16.42
C THR A 177 0.09 18.55 -16.42
N ASP A 178 0.09 17.21 -16.50
CA ASP A 178 -1.14 16.42 -16.43
C ASP A 178 -1.86 16.58 -15.09
N LEU A 179 -1.10 16.60 -13.98
CA LEU A 179 -1.65 16.86 -12.65
C LEU A 179 -2.20 18.28 -12.52
N ARG A 180 -1.52 19.30 -13.07
CA ARG A 180 -2.03 20.69 -13.10
C ARG A 180 -3.32 20.80 -13.90
N VAL A 181 -3.41 20.13 -15.04
CA VAL A 181 -4.64 20.06 -15.84
C VAL A 181 -5.76 19.40 -15.04
N LYS A 182 -5.47 18.35 -14.26
CA LYS A 182 -6.48 17.74 -13.36
C LYS A 182 -6.95 18.70 -12.28
N ILE A 183 -6.04 19.38 -11.59
CA ILE A 183 -6.39 20.37 -10.56
C ILE A 183 -7.23 21.50 -11.15
N SER A 184 -6.84 22.03 -12.32
CA SER A 184 -7.60 23.07 -13.01
C SER A 184 -9.03 22.63 -13.36
N ARG A 185 -9.27 21.35 -13.66
CA ARG A 185 -10.63 20.81 -13.86
C ARG A 185 -11.46 20.81 -12.58
N ASP A 186 -10.82 20.56 -11.43
CA ASP A 186 -11.49 20.60 -10.13
C ASP A 186 -11.82 22.04 -9.71
N ASP A 187 -10.94 23.00 -10.00
CA ASP A 187 -11.20 24.43 -9.78
C ASP A 187 -12.40 24.91 -10.62
N LYS A 188 -12.46 24.51 -11.91
CA LYS A 188 -13.63 24.76 -12.77
C LYS A 188 -14.93 24.17 -12.20
N LEU A 189 -14.85 23.06 -11.47
CA LEU A 189 -16.02 22.50 -10.79
C LEU A 189 -16.51 23.43 -9.68
N VAL A 190 -15.59 24.00 -8.89
CA VAL A 190 -15.95 24.97 -7.84
C VAL A 190 -16.65 26.17 -8.46
N GLU A 191 -16.08 26.74 -9.52
CA GLU A 191 -16.68 27.88 -10.26
C GLU A 191 -18.10 27.59 -10.74
N LEU A 192 -18.36 26.40 -11.29
CA LEU A 192 -19.70 25.99 -11.74
C LEU A 192 -20.74 25.93 -10.60
N PHE A 193 -20.33 25.87 -9.34
CA PHE A 193 -21.24 25.76 -8.20
C PHE A 193 -21.25 26.98 -7.27
N ASP A 194 -20.63 28.10 -7.68
CA ASP A 194 -20.56 29.37 -6.94
C ASP A 194 -21.90 30.15 -6.89
N GLY A 195 -22.98 29.59 -7.46
CA GLY A 195 -24.35 30.08 -7.24
C GLY A 195 -24.85 31.13 -8.23
N THR A 196 -24.18 31.32 -9.37
CA THR A 196 -24.68 32.17 -10.45
C THR A 196 -25.74 31.42 -11.29
N LYS A 197 -26.81 32.11 -11.71
CA LYS A 197 -27.89 31.53 -12.53
C LYS A 197 -27.39 30.90 -13.85
N ALA A 198 -26.41 31.54 -14.49
CA ALA A 198 -25.80 31.03 -15.72
C ALA A 198 -25.07 29.68 -15.51
N ASN A 199 -24.48 29.47 -14.33
CA ASN A 199 -23.83 28.21 -14.00
C ASN A 199 -24.84 27.11 -13.65
N GLU A 200 -26.00 27.46 -13.09
CA GLU A 200 -27.10 26.51 -12.89
C GLU A 200 -27.68 25.98 -14.21
N GLU A 201 -27.81 26.85 -15.23
CA GLU A 201 -28.20 26.42 -16.58
C GLU A 201 -27.19 25.47 -17.20
N LYS A 202 -25.88 25.75 -17.07
CA LYS A 202 -24.82 24.85 -17.52
C LYS A 202 -24.89 23.50 -16.81
N VAL A 203 -25.06 23.49 -15.49
CA VAL A 203 -25.23 22.24 -14.71
C VAL A 203 -26.46 21.47 -15.21
N ASN A 204 -27.57 22.13 -15.49
CA ASN A 204 -28.77 21.47 -16.02
C ASN A 204 -28.55 20.89 -17.43
N ARG A 205 -27.76 21.55 -18.29
CA ARG A 205 -27.35 20.99 -19.60
C ARG A 205 -26.48 19.74 -19.44
N ILE A 206 -25.53 19.75 -18.49
CA ILE A 206 -24.71 18.56 -18.17
C ILE A 206 -25.62 17.40 -17.71
N LEU A 207 -26.58 17.69 -16.81
CA LEU A 207 -27.51 16.69 -16.30
C LEU A 207 -28.44 16.14 -17.38
N ALA A 208 -28.90 17.00 -18.30
CA ALA A 208 -29.69 16.59 -19.45
C ALA A 208 -28.90 15.63 -20.36
N LYS A 209 -27.62 15.92 -20.63
CA LYS A 209 -26.75 15.03 -21.42
C LYS A 209 -26.50 13.67 -20.74
N LEU A 210 -26.51 13.65 -19.40
CA LEU A 210 -26.43 12.43 -18.60
C LEU A 210 -27.78 11.69 -18.43
N ASN A 211 -28.87 12.23 -18.99
CA ASN A 211 -30.25 11.75 -18.77
C ASN A 211 -30.60 11.65 -17.27
N LYS A 212 -30.29 12.68 -16.48
CA LYS A 212 -30.54 12.74 -15.03
C LYS A 212 -31.43 13.93 -14.63
N ASP A 213 -32.18 13.73 -13.55
CA ASP A 213 -33.17 14.69 -13.10
C ASP A 213 -32.54 16.00 -12.57
N PRO A 214 -33.00 17.16 -13.08
CA PRO A 214 -32.52 18.47 -12.66
C PRO A 214 -33.06 18.88 -11.28
N THR A 215 -33.98 18.12 -10.67
CA THR A 215 -34.54 18.41 -9.32
C THR A 215 -33.77 17.73 -8.19
N SER A 216 -32.71 16.97 -8.50
CA SER A 216 -31.89 16.26 -7.52
C SER A 216 -31.18 17.19 -6.52
N LYS A 217 -30.85 16.67 -5.32
CA LYS A 217 -30.15 17.43 -4.27
C LYS A 217 -28.80 17.99 -4.78
N ARG A 218 -28.39 19.16 -4.30
CA ARG A 218 -27.13 19.85 -4.69
C ARG A 218 -25.88 18.94 -4.59
N SER A 219 -25.78 18.11 -3.56
CA SER A 219 -24.67 17.16 -3.40
C SER A 219 -24.62 16.09 -4.50
N ILE A 220 -25.79 15.59 -4.93
CA ILE A 220 -25.93 14.60 -5.99
C ILE A 220 -25.53 15.24 -7.33
N LYS A 221 -26.02 16.45 -7.61
CA LYS A 221 -25.62 17.24 -8.80
C LYS A 221 -24.11 17.46 -8.86
N LYS A 222 -23.48 17.86 -7.74
CA LYS A 222 -22.02 18.04 -7.64
C LYS A 222 -21.25 16.77 -7.99
N ASN A 223 -21.68 15.61 -7.48
CA ASN A 223 -21.03 14.33 -7.78
C ASN A 223 -21.22 13.91 -9.25
N LEU A 224 -22.40 14.14 -9.83
CA LEU A 224 -22.68 13.85 -11.25
C LEU A 224 -21.83 14.74 -12.17
N VAL A 225 -21.76 16.04 -11.89
CA VAL A 225 -20.93 16.99 -12.64
C VAL A 225 -19.43 16.67 -12.47
N ARG A 226 -18.98 16.26 -11.28
CA ARG A 226 -17.60 15.77 -11.07
C ARG A 226 -17.26 14.57 -11.94
N LYS A 227 -18.18 13.59 -11.98
CA LYS A 227 -18.03 12.40 -12.79
C LYS A 227 -17.99 12.76 -14.27
N PHE A 228 -18.88 13.65 -14.71
CA PHE A 228 -18.87 14.15 -16.09
C PHE A 228 -17.56 14.84 -16.44
N LEU A 229 -17.06 15.78 -15.64
CA LEU A 229 -15.79 16.48 -15.89
C LEU A 229 -14.58 15.54 -15.95
N SER A 230 -14.65 14.42 -15.23
CA SER A 230 -13.61 13.39 -15.20
C SER A 230 -13.66 12.46 -16.41
N ASP A 231 -14.85 11.99 -16.80
CA ASP A 231 -15.04 10.94 -17.81
C ASP A 231 -15.27 11.47 -19.23
N SER A 232 -15.69 12.73 -19.40
CA SER A 232 -16.11 13.26 -20.71
C SER A 232 -14.96 13.74 -21.60
N SER A 233 -15.14 13.51 -22.90
CA SER A 233 -14.26 13.98 -23.98
C SER A 233 -14.25 15.51 -24.06
N ILE A 234 -13.24 16.08 -24.73
CA ILE A 234 -13.11 17.54 -24.89
C ILE A 234 -14.32 18.10 -25.68
N GLU A 235 -14.79 17.36 -26.68
CA GLU A 235 -15.97 17.69 -27.49
C GLU A 235 -17.24 17.77 -26.64
N ASP A 236 -17.43 16.81 -25.74
CA ASP A 236 -18.58 16.77 -24.84
C ASP A 236 -18.63 17.96 -23.88
N LYS A 237 -17.47 18.50 -23.51
CA LYS A 237 -17.32 19.67 -22.64
C LYS A 237 -17.62 20.96 -23.41
N ALA A 238 -17.17 21.05 -24.66
CA ALA A 238 -17.40 22.21 -25.52
C ALA A 238 -18.90 22.44 -25.79
N GLU A 239 -19.68 21.38 -26.04
CA GLU A 239 -21.13 21.47 -26.26
C GLU A 239 -21.91 22.04 -25.06
N VAL A 240 -21.39 21.82 -23.85
CA VAL A 240 -22.03 22.30 -22.62
C VAL A 240 -21.48 23.67 -22.16
N GLY A 241 -20.55 24.25 -22.93
CA GLY A 241 -19.98 25.59 -22.70
C GLY A 241 -18.93 25.63 -21.57
N LEU A 242 -18.07 24.60 -21.51
CA LEU A 242 -17.00 24.37 -20.52
C LEU A 242 -15.58 24.34 -21.10
#